data_AF-A0A372QU94-F1
#
_entry.id   AF-A0A372QU94-F1
#
_cell.length_a   1.000
_cell.length_b   1.000
_cell.length_c   1.000
_cell.angle_alpha   90.00
_cell.angle_beta   90.00
_cell.angle_gamma   90.00
#
_symmetry.space_group_name_H-M   'P 1'
#
loop_
_entity.id
_entity.type
_entity.pdbx_description
1 polymer ?
#
loop_
_entity_poly.entity_id
_entity_poly.type
_entity_poly.pdbx_seq_one_letter_code
_entity_poly.pdbx_strand_id
1 'polypeptide(L)'
;MKQIERLEEVQRKLKYEDVMHCVQDDRLFYLKDAIIQLQADLYTNTSREDKNDGIKLRKILLSENEWDLLNKLVNVLLSFEEATQEFSGGTYVTLSKMIPCINELIFNLAPLDNTNVNDIDYYNEDTVFEEDILDVENDNEEIISNITKTKISIKDPLNTEGMLEKIIR
;
A
#
# COMPACT_ATOMS: atom_id res chain seq x y z
N MET A 1 13.73 -8.69 13.15
CA MET A 1 15.20 -8.88 13.10
C MET A 1 15.66 -10.22 12.54
N LYS A 2 15.48 -11.36 13.24
CA LYS A 2 16.06 -12.66 12.81
C LYS A 2 15.68 -13.17 11.40
N GLN A 3 14.51 -12.80 10.88
CA GLN A 3 14.11 -13.21 9.53
C GLN A 3 14.76 -12.36 8.43
N ILE A 4 14.99 -11.07 8.69
CA ILE A 4 15.60 -10.13 7.75
C ILE A 4 17.09 -10.46 7.59
N GLU A 5 17.84 -10.67 8.68
CA GLU A 5 19.24 -11.10 8.61
C GLU A 5 19.40 -12.41 7.83
N ARG A 6 18.50 -13.38 8.06
CA ARG A 6 18.53 -14.67 7.34
C ARG A 6 18.23 -14.49 5.86
N LEU A 7 17.33 -13.57 5.51
CA LEU A 7 17.00 -13.25 4.13
C LEU A 7 18.19 -12.58 3.43
N GLU A 8 18.82 -11.59 4.07
CA GLU A 8 20.02 -10.92 3.57
C GLU A 8 21.20 -11.87 3.35
N GLU A 9 21.41 -12.83 4.26
CA GLU A 9 22.48 -13.82 4.16
C GLU A 9 22.23 -14.79 2.99
N VAL A 10 20.97 -15.17 2.76
CA VAL A 10 20.57 -16.01 1.63
C VAL A 10 20.70 -15.25 0.30
N GLN A 11 20.31 -13.99 0.26
CA GLN A 11 20.40 -13.15 -0.94
C GLN A 11 21.86 -12.87 -1.34
N ARG A 12 22.76 -12.63 -0.38
CA ARG A 12 24.21 -12.54 -0.61
C ARG A 12 24.79 -13.83 -1.17
N LYS A 13 24.35 -14.99 -0.65
CA LYS A 13 24.77 -16.31 -1.17
C LYS A 13 24.31 -16.54 -2.61
N LEU A 14 23.19 -15.97 -3.01
CA LEU A 14 22.62 -16.07 -4.35
C LEU A 14 23.14 -15.01 -5.33
N LYS A 15 24.08 -14.15 -4.92
CA LYS A 15 24.62 -13.04 -5.71
C LYS A 15 23.56 -12.06 -6.20
N TYR A 16 22.54 -11.84 -5.39
CA TYR A 16 21.48 -10.86 -5.66
C TYR A 16 21.83 -9.47 -5.08
N GLU A 17 23.11 -9.07 -5.10
CA GLU A 17 23.53 -7.74 -4.63
C GLU A 17 22.76 -6.60 -5.31
N ASP A 18 22.48 -6.70 -6.60
CA ASP A 18 21.71 -5.67 -7.34
C ASP A 18 20.22 -5.61 -6.94
N VAL A 19 19.67 -6.72 -6.41
CA VAL A 19 18.28 -6.79 -5.93
C VAL A 19 18.18 -6.47 -4.43
N MET A 20 19.32 -6.36 -3.73
CA MET A 20 19.37 -6.07 -2.30
C MET A 20 18.79 -4.68 -1.99
N HIS A 21 18.97 -3.72 -2.90
CA HIS A 21 18.37 -2.39 -2.82
C HIS A 21 16.89 -2.35 -3.23
N CYS A 22 16.33 -3.43 -3.79
CA CYS A 22 14.95 -3.47 -4.25
C CYS A 22 13.93 -3.87 -3.17
N VAL A 23 14.38 -4.19 -1.95
CA VAL A 23 13.48 -4.65 -0.87
C VAL A 23 13.03 -3.50 0.04
N GLN A 24 13.68 -2.33 -0.06
CA GLN A 24 13.26 -1.10 0.60
C GLN A 24 12.33 -0.28 -0.30
N ASP A 25 11.55 0.62 0.31
CA ASP A 25 10.55 1.50 -0.34
C ASP A 25 11.11 2.33 -1.52
N ASP A 26 12.44 2.35 -1.69
CA ASP A 26 13.19 2.88 -2.82
C ASP A 26 12.89 2.21 -4.17
N ARG A 27 12.28 1.02 -4.19
CA ARG A 27 11.98 0.30 -5.43
C ARG A 27 11.06 1.10 -6.36
N LEU A 28 10.12 1.85 -5.79
CA LEU A 28 9.19 2.67 -6.58
C LEU A 28 9.92 3.85 -7.24
N PHE A 29 10.82 4.50 -6.52
CA PHE A 29 11.65 5.59 -7.06
C PHE A 29 12.62 5.09 -8.12
N TYR A 30 13.23 3.92 -7.92
CA TYR A 30 14.11 3.29 -8.91
C TYR A 30 13.40 3.00 -10.23
N LEU A 31 12.11 2.63 -10.17
CA LEU A 31 11.32 2.32 -11.37
C LEU A 31 10.77 3.57 -12.08
N LYS A 32 10.79 4.76 -11.46
CA LYS A 32 10.20 5.98 -12.01
C LYS A 32 10.68 6.26 -13.44
N ASP A 33 11.99 6.32 -13.64
CA ASP A 33 12.57 6.66 -14.95
C ASP A 33 12.25 5.60 -16.01
N ALA A 34 12.29 4.32 -15.63
CA ALA A 34 11.94 3.22 -16.53
C ALA A 34 10.47 3.26 -16.96
N ILE A 35 9.56 3.62 -16.04
CA ILE A 35 8.12 3.75 -16.32
C ILE A 35 7.87 4.97 -17.24
N ILE A 36 8.54 6.10 -16.99
CA ILE A 36 8.44 7.30 -17.85
C ILE A 36 8.92 6.99 -19.27
N GLN A 37 10.06 6.30 -19.41
CA GLN A 37 10.59 5.88 -20.71
C GLN A 37 9.61 4.93 -21.43
N LEU A 38 9.13 3.91 -20.74
CA LEU A 38 8.15 2.97 -21.29
C LEU A 38 6.87 3.70 -21.76
N GLN A 39 6.39 4.67 -20.99
CA GLN A 39 5.22 5.47 -21.36
C GLN A 39 5.46 6.25 -22.67
N ALA A 40 6.62 6.88 -22.81
CA ALA A 40 6.99 7.62 -24.02
C ALA A 40 7.14 6.71 -25.24
N ASP A 41 7.77 5.55 -25.07
CA ASP A 41 7.97 4.55 -26.12
C ASP A 41 6.63 3.99 -26.61
N LEU A 42 5.73 3.64 -25.68
CA LEU A 42 4.39 3.16 -26.01
C LEU A 42 3.56 4.21 -26.75
N TYR A 43 3.62 5.47 -26.31
CA TYR A 43 2.85 6.56 -26.94
C TYR A 43 3.30 6.89 -28.37
N THR A 44 4.59 6.71 -28.67
CA THR A 44 5.18 6.97 -29.99
C THR A 44 5.14 5.76 -30.92
N ASN A 45 4.68 4.61 -30.42
CA ASN A 45 4.53 3.40 -31.20
C ASN A 45 3.47 3.56 -32.31
N THR A 46 3.68 2.84 -33.41
CA THR A 46 2.76 2.81 -34.56
C THR A 46 1.52 1.94 -34.28
N SER A 47 1.65 0.95 -33.39
CA SER A 47 0.53 0.11 -32.95
C SER A 47 -0.52 0.95 -32.20
N ARG A 48 -1.79 0.81 -32.61
CA ARG A 48 -2.90 1.50 -31.93
C ARG A 48 -3.08 1.01 -30.49
N GLU A 49 -2.80 -0.26 -30.25
CA GLU A 49 -2.92 -0.90 -28.93
C GLU A 49 -1.86 -0.35 -27.98
N ASP A 50 -0.59 -0.43 -28.37
CA ASP A 50 0.55 0.09 -27.60
C ASP A 50 0.37 1.58 -27.29
N LYS A 51 -0.13 2.36 -28.25
CA LYS A 51 -0.44 3.78 -28.04
C LYS A 51 -1.54 4.01 -27.01
N ASN A 52 -2.59 3.17 -27.01
CA ASN A 52 -3.65 3.23 -26.01
C ASN A 52 -3.11 2.89 -24.62
N ASP A 53 -2.24 1.88 -24.52
CA ASP A 53 -1.59 1.50 -23.26
C ASP A 53 -0.65 2.60 -22.75
N GLY A 54 0.08 3.29 -23.64
CA GLY A 54 0.86 4.48 -23.28
C GLY A 54 0.00 5.65 -22.77
N ILE A 55 -1.23 5.79 -23.25
CA ILE A 55 -2.21 6.79 -22.75
C ILE A 55 -2.74 6.38 -21.38
N LYS A 56 -3.11 5.11 -21.19
CA LYS A 56 -3.57 4.57 -19.90
C LYS A 56 -2.47 4.69 -18.85
N LEU A 57 -1.23 4.33 -19.20
CA LEU A 57 -0.09 4.44 -18.31
C LEU A 57 0.15 5.91 -17.90
N ARG A 58 0.00 6.86 -18.82
CA ARG A 58 0.09 8.29 -18.51
C ARG A 58 -1.00 8.77 -17.53
N LYS A 59 -2.20 8.19 -17.58
CA LYS A 59 -3.27 8.53 -16.62
C LYS A 59 -2.96 8.06 -15.20
N ILE A 60 -2.26 6.93 -15.07
CA ILE A 60 -1.92 6.32 -13.77
C ILE A 60 -0.60 6.85 -13.22
N LEU A 61 0.27 7.38 -14.09
CA LEU A 61 1.56 7.94 -13.69
C LEU A 61 1.36 9.15 -12.77
N LEU A 62 2.02 9.12 -11.61
CA LEU A 62 2.05 10.23 -10.67
C LEU A 62 2.70 11.47 -11.32
N SER A 63 2.12 12.63 -11.05
CA SER A 63 2.69 13.92 -11.37
C SER A 63 3.96 14.20 -10.55
N GLU A 64 4.81 15.12 -10.99
CA GLU A 64 6.03 15.49 -10.24
C GLU A 64 5.73 15.96 -8.81
N ASN A 65 4.61 16.67 -8.61
CA ASN A 65 4.19 17.10 -7.28
C ASN A 65 3.79 15.92 -6.37
N GLU A 66 3.15 14.90 -6.93
CA GLU A 66 2.79 13.68 -6.20
C GLU A 66 4.03 12.84 -5.87
N TRP A 67 5.01 12.77 -6.78
CA TRP A 67 6.32 12.17 -6.48
C TRP A 67 7.05 12.91 -5.36
N ASP A 68 7.04 14.24 -5.38
CA ASP A 68 7.62 15.06 -4.31
C ASP A 68 6.89 14.85 -2.97
N LEU A 69 5.57 14.71 -3.00
CA LEU A 69 4.78 14.40 -1.82
C LEU A 69 5.10 13.00 -1.27
N LEU A 70 5.23 12.01 -2.14
CA LEU A 70 5.60 10.64 -1.77
C LEU A 70 7.00 10.62 -1.16
N ASN A 71 7.95 11.38 -1.70
CA ASN A 71 9.28 11.53 -1.12
C ASN A 71 9.23 12.17 0.28
N LYS A 72 8.41 13.20 0.48
CA LYS A 72 8.19 13.78 1.82
C LYS A 72 7.58 12.76 2.78
N LEU A 73 6.62 11.97 2.32
CA LEU A 73 5.99 10.93 3.12
C LEU A 73 7.01 9.86 3.56
N VAL A 74 7.87 9.39 2.66
CA VAL A 74 8.94 8.43 2.99
C VAL A 74 9.85 9.00 4.09
N ASN A 75 10.24 10.28 4.00
CA ASN A 75 11.05 10.91 5.04
C ASN A 75 10.35 10.93 6.41
N VAL A 76 9.04 11.18 6.44
CA VAL A 76 8.26 11.13 7.69
C VAL A 76 8.21 9.71 8.24
N LEU A 77 7.93 8.72 7.39
CA LEU A 77 7.84 7.30 7.79
C LEU A 77 9.18 6.76 8.28
N LEU A 78 10.29 7.19 7.69
CA LEU A 78 11.64 6.79 8.11
C LEU A 78 11.90 7.13 9.58
N SER A 79 11.47 8.30 10.06
CA SER A 79 11.62 8.67 11.47
C SER A 79 10.88 7.71 12.42
N PHE A 80 9.75 7.14 11.99
CA PHE A 80 9.04 6.12 12.76
C PHE A 80 9.72 4.76 12.68
N GLU A 81 10.25 4.38 11.52
CA GLU A 81 11.06 3.16 11.38
C GLU A 81 12.26 3.20 12.34
N GLU A 82 13.03 4.29 12.32
CA GLU A 82 14.21 4.47 13.19
C GLU A 82 13.83 4.38 14.67
N ALA A 83 12.76 5.07 15.08
CA ALA A 83 12.27 5.01 16.46
C ALA A 83 11.83 3.59 16.84
N THR A 84 11.03 2.92 16.01
CA THR A 84 10.56 1.56 16.29
C THR A 84 11.69 0.55 16.28
N GLN A 85 12.69 0.70 15.41
CA GLN A 85 13.89 -0.13 15.38
C GLN A 85 14.68 0.01 16.68
N GLU A 86 14.97 1.24 17.11
CA GLU A 86 15.67 1.53 18.37
C GLU A 86 14.95 0.91 19.57
N PHE A 87 13.61 0.99 19.60
CA PHE A 87 12.80 0.42 20.67
C PHE A 87 12.59 -1.09 20.57
N SER A 88 12.68 -1.68 19.37
CA SER A 88 12.48 -3.12 19.15
C SER A 88 13.59 -4.00 19.73
N GLY A 89 14.78 -3.42 20.01
CA GLY A 89 15.95 -4.14 20.54
C GLY A 89 16.02 -4.24 22.06
N GLY A 90 15.20 -3.51 22.81
CA GLY A 90 15.26 -3.44 24.28
C GLY A 90 14.27 -4.38 24.98
N THR A 91 14.74 -5.21 25.92
CA THR A 91 13.85 -5.99 26.82
C THR A 91 12.99 -5.09 27.71
N TYR A 92 13.42 -3.84 27.94
CA TYR A 92 12.68 -2.78 28.58
C TYR A 92 13.05 -1.45 27.93
N VAL A 93 12.17 -0.93 27.07
CA VAL A 93 12.22 0.48 26.68
C VAL A 93 11.88 1.30 27.92
N THR A 94 12.83 2.05 28.45
CA THR A 94 12.57 2.90 29.61
C THR A 94 11.77 4.13 29.16
N LEU A 95 10.71 4.48 29.91
CA LEU A 95 9.89 5.68 29.66
C LEU A 95 10.74 6.96 29.48
N SER A 96 11.91 7.00 30.13
CA SER A 96 12.88 8.10 30.02
C SER A 96 13.44 8.32 28.61
N LYS A 97 13.41 7.31 27.72
CA LYS A 97 13.80 7.43 26.32
C LYS A 97 12.60 7.55 25.37
N MET A 98 11.50 6.89 25.71
CA MET A 98 10.28 6.91 24.89
C MET A 98 9.64 8.30 24.83
N ILE A 99 9.49 8.98 25.97
CA ILE A 99 8.85 10.30 26.04
C ILE A 99 9.61 11.36 25.22
N PRO A 100 10.95 11.50 25.34
CA PRO A 100 11.70 12.41 24.48
C PRO A 100 11.55 12.11 22.98
N CYS A 101 11.60 10.84 22.58
CA CYS A 101 11.45 10.44 21.17
C CYS A 101 10.05 10.76 20.61
N ILE A 102 8.99 10.51 21.39
CA ILE A 102 7.62 10.90 21.01
C ILE A 102 7.51 12.42 20.86
N ASN A 103 8.09 13.19 21.77
CA ASN A 103 8.06 14.64 21.70
C ASN A 103 8.82 15.18 20.48
N GLU A 104 9.94 14.56 20.11
CA GLU A 104 10.71 14.88 18.91
C GLU A 104 9.91 14.62 17.64
N LEU A 105 9.23 13.46 17.56
CA LEU A 105 8.32 13.16 16.45
C LEU A 105 7.20 14.21 16.35
N ILE A 106 6.52 14.52 17.47
CA ILE A 106 5.46 15.53 17.49
C ILE A 106 5.97 16.90 17.02
N PHE A 107 7.16 17.30 17.45
CA PHE A 107 7.77 18.57 17.04
C PHE A 107 8.06 18.60 15.54
N ASN A 108 8.61 17.51 14.99
CA ASN A 108 8.94 17.39 13.57
C ASN A 108 7.70 17.31 12.67
N LEU A 109 6.59 16.76 13.18
CA LEU A 109 5.32 16.65 12.47
C LEU A 109 4.39 17.86 12.65
N ALA A 110 4.68 18.73 13.62
CA ALA A 110 3.86 19.92 13.84
C ALA A 110 3.90 20.81 12.58
N PRO A 111 2.72 21.20 12.03
CA PRO A 111 2.68 22.04 10.84
C PRO A 111 3.33 23.39 11.18
N LEU A 112 4.41 23.73 10.46
CA LEU A 112 5.12 25.01 10.65
C LEU A 112 4.25 26.19 10.19
N ASP A 113 3.26 25.95 9.32
CA ASP A 113 2.25 26.92 8.92
C ASP A 113 0.88 26.26 8.75
N ASN A 114 -0.13 26.93 9.26
CA ASN A 114 -1.57 26.69 9.19
C ASN A 114 -2.13 26.77 7.76
N THR A 115 -1.64 25.91 6.87
CA THR A 115 -2.26 25.67 5.57
C THR A 115 -3.53 24.86 5.80
N ASN A 116 -4.69 25.47 5.54
CA ASN A 116 -6.01 24.85 5.59
C ASN A 116 -6.03 23.64 4.63
N VAL A 117 -5.83 22.44 5.16
CA VAL A 117 -6.13 21.19 4.45
C VAL A 117 -7.62 20.91 4.64
N ASN A 118 -8.45 21.73 3.99
CA ASN A 118 -9.86 21.41 3.81
C ASN A 118 -10.07 21.14 2.32
N ASP A 119 -10.83 20.09 2.04
CA ASP A 119 -11.17 19.53 0.72
C ASP A 119 -10.17 18.54 0.10
N ILE A 120 -9.75 17.53 0.87
CA ILE A 120 -9.48 16.21 0.25
C ILE A 120 -10.76 15.39 0.44
N ASP A 121 -11.52 15.20 -0.62
CA ASP A 121 -12.72 14.36 -0.62
C ASP A 121 -12.32 12.88 -0.69
N TYR A 122 -12.17 12.26 0.47
CA TYR A 122 -11.87 10.82 0.60
C TYR A 122 -13.04 9.91 0.17
N TYR A 123 -14.21 10.46 -0.19
CA TYR A 123 -15.36 9.70 -0.65
C TYR A 123 -15.50 9.65 -2.17
N ASN A 124 -14.59 10.28 -2.93
CA ASN A 124 -14.58 10.12 -4.37
C ASN A 124 -13.96 8.77 -4.72
N GLU A 125 -14.81 7.74 -4.75
CA GLU A 125 -14.51 6.36 -5.15
C GLU A 125 -14.32 6.26 -6.68
N ASP A 126 -13.64 7.25 -7.29
CA ASP A 126 -13.14 7.13 -8.66
C ASP A 126 -11.96 6.14 -8.62
N THR A 127 -12.31 4.87 -8.55
CA THR A 127 -11.44 3.75 -8.87
C THR A 127 -10.96 3.98 -10.30
N VAL A 128 -9.75 4.51 -10.47
CA VAL A 128 -9.04 4.66 -11.76
C VAL A 128 -8.95 3.33 -12.55
N PHE A 129 -9.34 2.22 -11.93
CA PHE A 129 -9.43 0.88 -12.48
C PHE A 129 -10.85 0.42 -12.89
N GLU A 130 -11.90 1.20 -12.62
CA GLU A 130 -13.28 0.88 -13.00
C GLU A 130 -13.81 1.88 -14.05
N GLU A 131 -13.29 1.82 -15.27
CA GLU A 131 -14.02 2.38 -16.41
C GLU A 131 -14.04 1.35 -17.56
N ASP A 132 -15.22 0.74 -17.72
CA ASP A 132 -15.78 -0.01 -18.84
C ASP A 132 -15.06 -1.26 -19.36
N ILE A 133 -15.28 -2.40 -18.67
CA ILE A 133 -15.50 -3.68 -19.37
C ILE A 133 -16.99 -3.77 -19.68
N LEU A 134 -17.41 -3.06 -20.73
CA LEU A 134 -18.69 -3.35 -21.37
C LEU A 134 -18.53 -4.67 -22.13
N ASP A 135 -19.01 -5.77 -21.54
CA ASP A 135 -19.52 -6.89 -22.32
C ASP A 135 -20.59 -7.68 -21.54
N VAL A 136 -21.83 -7.43 -21.98
CA VAL A 136 -22.97 -8.36 -22.08
C VAL A 136 -23.59 -8.89 -20.78
N GLU A 137 -24.83 -8.43 -20.58
CA GLU A 137 -25.90 -8.97 -19.74
C GLU A 137 -25.80 -10.48 -19.47
N ASN A 138 -25.74 -10.85 -18.18
CA ASN A 138 -26.50 -11.97 -17.67
C ASN A 138 -26.93 -11.69 -16.23
N ASP A 139 -28.24 -11.60 -16.04
CA ASP A 139 -28.94 -11.27 -14.82
C ASP A 139 -28.56 -12.14 -13.61
N ASN A 140 -28.63 -11.51 -12.43
CA ASN A 140 -28.70 -12.04 -11.07
C ASN A 140 -27.35 -12.20 -10.34
N GLU A 141 -26.95 -11.15 -9.63
CA GLU A 141 -26.03 -11.22 -8.49
C GLU A 141 -26.67 -12.02 -7.34
N GLU A 142 -26.53 -13.35 -7.39
CA GLU A 142 -26.87 -14.25 -6.30
C GLU A 142 -25.55 -14.78 -5.69
N ILE A 143 -25.12 -14.18 -4.56
CA ILE A 143 -23.94 -14.65 -3.84
C ILE A 143 -24.29 -15.97 -3.15
N ILE A 144 -23.92 -17.09 -3.77
CA ILE A 144 -24.00 -18.41 -3.17
C ILE A 144 -22.81 -18.56 -2.20
N SER A 145 -23.08 -18.65 -0.90
CA SER A 145 -22.05 -19.06 0.06
C SER A 145 -21.59 -20.49 -0.30
N ASN A 146 -20.29 -20.66 -0.52
CA ASN A 146 -19.66 -21.92 -0.91
C ASN A 146 -19.59 -22.95 0.24
N ILE A 147 -20.03 -22.60 1.45
CA ILE A 147 -19.98 -23.46 2.64
C ILE A 147 -21.37 -24.04 2.96
N THR A 148 -22.45 -23.30 2.75
CA THR A 148 -23.83 -23.77 2.94
C THR A 148 -24.73 -23.14 1.87
N LYS A 149 -25.44 -23.96 1.09
CA LYS A 149 -26.39 -23.51 0.07
C LYS A 149 -27.67 -22.89 0.67
N THR A 150 -27.52 -21.93 1.56
CA THR A 150 -28.63 -21.23 2.23
C THR A 150 -28.42 -19.73 2.12
N LYS A 151 -29.50 -19.03 1.76
CA LYS A 151 -29.54 -17.57 1.59
C LYS A 151 -29.38 -16.91 2.96
N ILE A 152 -28.41 -16.01 3.11
CA ILE A 152 -28.14 -15.30 4.37
C ILE A 152 -28.16 -13.78 4.10
N SER A 153 -28.90 -13.03 4.90
CA SER A 153 -28.93 -11.56 4.90
C SER A 153 -27.92 -11.04 5.92
N ILE A 154 -27.08 -10.06 5.55
CA ILE A 154 -26.05 -9.47 6.44
C ILE A 154 -26.66 -8.43 7.40
N LYS A 155 -27.89 -7.96 7.12
CA LYS A 155 -28.57 -6.96 7.95
C LYS A 155 -29.14 -7.56 9.24
N ASP A 156 -29.23 -8.89 9.32
CA ASP A 156 -29.82 -9.61 10.43
C ASP A 156 -28.74 -10.46 11.13
N PRO A 157 -28.54 -10.31 12.44
CA PRO A 157 -27.53 -11.09 13.16
C PRO A 157 -27.89 -12.59 13.14
N LEU A 158 -26.90 -13.44 12.86
CA LEU A 158 -27.09 -14.89 12.91
C LEU A 158 -27.38 -15.36 14.34
N ASN A 159 -28.39 -16.22 14.48
CA ASN A 159 -28.64 -16.92 15.73
C ASN A 159 -27.57 -18.00 15.95
N THR A 160 -26.82 -17.87 17.04
CA THR A 160 -25.68 -18.74 17.40
C THR A 160 -25.95 -19.59 18.66
N GLU A 161 -27.18 -19.59 19.18
CA GLU A 161 -27.54 -20.31 20.40
C GLU A 161 -27.32 -21.83 20.24
N GLY A 162 -26.65 -22.44 21.22
CA GLY A 162 -26.37 -23.89 21.25
C GLY A 162 -25.24 -24.39 20.33
N MET A 163 -24.58 -23.53 19.54
CA MET A 163 -23.45 -23.93 18.68
C MET A 163 -22.25 -24.48 19.45
N LEU A 164 -22.00 -24.00 20.68
CA LEU A 164 -20.90 -24.44 21.55
C LEU A 164 -21.06 -25.90 22.01
N GLU A 165 -22.29 -26.35 22.26
CA GLU A 165 -22.55 -27.72 22.72
C GLU A 165 -22.25 -28.77 21.64
N LYS A 166 -22.25 -28.34 20.37
CA LYS A 166 -21.99 -29.18 19.20
C LYS A 166 -20.51 -29.45 18.96
N ILE A 167 -19.62 -28.66 19.58
CA ILE A 167 -18.15 -28.76 19.42
C ILE A 167 -17.53 -29.62 20.53
N ILE A 168 -18.20 -29.77 21.68
CA ILE A 168 -17.66 -30.44 22.89
C ILE A 168 -18.10 -31.92 22.96
N ARG A 169 -18.49 -32.54 21.83
CA ARG A 169 -18.81 -33.98 21.75
C ARG A 169 -18.01 -34.66 20.66
#